data_AF-A0A953EDC1-F1
#
_entry.id   AF-A0A953EDC1-F1
#
_cell.length_a   1.000
_cell.length_b   1.000
_cell.length_c   1.000
_cell.angle_alpha   90.00
_cell.angle_beta   90.00
_cell.angle_gamma   90.00
#
_symmetry.space_group_name_H-M   'P 1'
#
loop_
_entity.id
_entity.type
_entity.pdbx_description
1 polymer ?
#
loop_
_entity_poly.entity_id
_entity_poly.type
_entity_poly.pdbx_seq_one_letter_code
_entity_poly.pdbx_strand_id
1 'polypeptide(L)' 'MGAKRILVGEIGRPHGVRGLVKLRSFTADPAAIASYGPLTDESGSRRF' A
#
# COMPACT_ATOMS: atom_id res chain seq x y z
N MET A 1 12.28 15.26 -9.24
CA MET A 1 13.13 14.06 -9.29
C MET A 1 12.40 12.96 -8.52
N GLY A 2 11.57 12.16 -9.20
CA GLY A 2 10.75 11.15 -8.54
C GLY A 2 11.65 10.05 -7.99
N ALA A 3 11.63 9.85 -6.67
CA ALA A 3 12.35 8.75 -6.04
C ALA A 3 11.91 7.43 -6.68
N LYS A 4 12.86 6.54 -6.96
CA LYS A 4 12.58 5.21 -7.52
C LYS A 4 11.80 4.41 -6.46
N ARG A 5 10.48 4.31 -6.63
CA ARG A 5 9.57 3.60 -5.73
C ARG A 5 9.49 2.13 -6.13
N ILE A 6 9.25 1.27 -5.14
CA ILE A 6 9.05 -0.17 -5.34
C ILE A 6 7.58 -0.47 -5.03
N LEU A 7 6.91 -1.20 -5.93
CA LEU A 7 5.55 -1.66 -5.70
C LEU A 7 5.58 -2.78 -4.64
N VAL A 8 5.13 -2.46 -3.43
CA VAL A 8 5.08 -3.41 -2.30
C VAL A 8 3.71 -4.06 -2.12
N GLY A 9 2.66 -3.47 -2.69
CA GLY A 9 1.31 -4.02 -2.65
C GLY A 9 0.30 -3.19 -3.45
N GLU A 10 -0.88 -3.76 -3.68
CA GLU A 10 -1.99 -3.15 -4.39
C GLU A 10 -3.23 -3.06 -3.49
N ILE A 11 -3.84 -1.87 -3.40
CA ILE A 11 -5.12 -1.69 -2.74
C ILE A 11 -6.22 -2.08 -3.72
N GLY A 12 -6.91 -3.19 -3.41
CA GLY A 12 -8.01 -3.70 -4.20
C GLY A 12 -9.36 -3.17 -3.73
N ARG A 13 -10.33 -4.09 -3.58
CA ARG A 13 -11.73 -3.74 -3.31
C ARG A 13 -11.96 -3.25 -1.86
N PRO A 14 -12.97 -2.37 -1.65
CA PRO A 14 -13.44 -2.03 -0.31
C PRO A 14 -13.86 -3.28 0.48
N HIS A 15 -13.59 -3.26 1.78
CA HIS A 15 -13.97 -4.30 2.71
C HIS A 15 -14.98 -3.74 3.73
N GLY A 16 -16.27 -3.92 3.42
CA GLY A 16 -17.36 -3.43 4.27
C GLY A 16 -17.48 -1.90 4.28
N VAL A 17 -18.11 -1.36 5.33
CA VAL A 17 -18.47 0.08 5.43
C VAL A 17 -17.59 0.86 6.40
N ARG A 18 -16.61 0.20 7.05
CA ARG A 18 -15.73 0.80 8.07
C ARG A 18 -14.48 1.47 7.49
N GLY A 19 -14.44 1.69 6.17
CA GLY A 19 -13.26 2.21 5.49
C GLY A 19 -12.09 1.22 5.37
N LEU A 20 -12.34 -0.09 5.61
CA LEU A 20 -11.33 -1.11 5.39
C LEU A 20 -11.22 -1.44 3.89
N VAL A 21 -10.06 -1.94 3.48
CA VAL A 21 -9.77 -2.30 2.08
C VAL A 21 -9.06 -3.65 2.04
N LYS A 22 -9.23 -4.38 0.93
CA LYS A 22 -8.41 -5.56 0.64
C LYS A 22 -7.07 -5.11 0.10
N LEU A 23 -6.00 -5.40 0.83
CA LEU A 23 -4.62 -5.17 0.41
C LEU A 23 -4.02 -6.47 -0.15
N ARG A 24 -3.48 -6.42 -1.37
CA ARG A 24 -2.68 -7.50 -1.95
C ARG A 24 -1.21 -7.17 -1.74
N SER A 25 -0.57 -7.79 -0.75
CA SER A 25 0.84 -7.60 -0.47
C SER A 25 1.71 -8.42 -1.43
N PHE A 26 2.82 -7.85 -1.89
CA PHE A 26 3.87 -8.53 -2.67
C PHE A 26 5.14 -8.80 -1.85
N THR A 27 5.08 -8.54 -0.54
CA THR A 27 6.14 -8.84 0.42
C THR A 27 6.20 -10.35 0.72
N ALA A 28 7.35 -10.83 1.20
CA ALA A 28 7.51 -12.23 1.60
C ALA A 28 6.54 -12.65 2.72
N ASP A 29 6.38 -11.76 3.71
CA ASP A 29 5.30 -11.85 4.69
C ASP A 29 4.26 -10.74 4.41
N PRO A 30 2.97 -11.08 4.20
CA PRO A 30 1.93 -10.09 3.90
C PRO A 30 1.73 -9.04 4.99
N ALA A 31 2.00 -9.36 6.26
CA ALA A 31 1.83 -8.43 7.38
C ALA A 31 2.99 -7.43 7.51
N ALA A 32 4.19 -7.78 7.03
CA ALA A 32 5.36 -6.91 7.03
C ALA A 32 5.16 -5.55 6.34
N ILE A 33 4.22 -5.45 5.38
CA ILE A 33 3.89 -4.18 4.71
C ILE A 33 3.47 -3.09 5.69
N ALA A 34 2.85 -3.44 6.82
CA ALA A 34 2.42 -2.49 7.84
C ALA A 34 3.59 -1.86 8.62
N SER A 35 4.78 -2.49 8.57
CA SER A 35 5.97 -2.03 9.29
C SER A 35 6.82 -1.03 8.51
N TYR A 36 6.59 -0.84 7.21
CA TYR A 36 7.36 0.10 6.38
C TYR A 36 7.00 1.58 6.60
N GLY A 37 5.95 1.85 7.38
CA GLY A 37 5.46 3.20 7.60
C GLY A 37 4.56 3.67 6.45
N PRO A 38 4.36 4.99 6.30
CA PRO A 38 3.36 5.52 5.39
C PRO A 38 3.68 5.22 3.92
N LEU A 39 2.70 4.69 3.21
CA LEU A 39 2.85 4.29 1.82
C LEU A 39 2.42 5.41 0.88
N THR A 40 2.99 5.46 -0.31
CA THR A 40 2.67 6.45 -1.33
C THR A 40 2.18 5.78 -2.60
N ASP A 41 1.33 6.48 -3.35
CA ASP A 41 0.91 6.04 -4.68
C ASP A 41 2.08 6.09 -5.70
N GLU A 42 1.83 5.62 -6.92
CA GLU A 42 2.81 5.61 -8.01
C GLU A 42 3.35 7.01 -8.33
N SER A 43 2.48 8.02 -8.38
CA SER A 43 2.83 9.44 -8.52
C SER A 43 3.58 9.94 -7.28
N GLY A 44 3.26 9.34 -6.12
CA GLY A 44 3.66 9.71 -4.78
C GLY A 44 3.28 11.14 -4.42
N SER A 45 2.15 11.56 -4.98
CA SER A 45 1.45 12.79 -4.65
C SER A 45 0.54 12.57 -3.42
N ARG A 46 0.12 11.33 -3.17
CA ARG A 46 -0.75 10.96 -2.05
C ARG A 46 -0.08 9.93 -1.14
N ARG A 47 -0.20 10.17 0.18
CA ARG A 47 0.39 9.36 1.25
C ARG A 47 -0.71 8.82 2.15
N PHE A 48 -0.59 7.56 2.55
CA PHE A 48 -1.54 6.79 3.37
C PHE A 48 -0.86 6.31 4.65
#